data_AF-A0A1V6KBM6-F1
#
_entry.id   AF-A0A1V6KBM6-F1
#
_cell.length_a   1.000
_cell.length_b   1.000
_cell.length_c   1.000
_cell.angle_alpha   90.00
_cell.angle_beta   90.00
_cell.angle_gamma   90.00
#
_symmetry.space_group_name_H-M   'P 1'
#
loop_
_entity.id
_entity.type
_entity.pdbx_description
1 polymer ?
#
loop_
_entity_poly.entity_id
_entity_poly.type
_entity_poly.pdbx_seq_one_letter_code
_entity_poly.pdbx_strand_id
1 'polypeptide(L)' 'MREAERLADRIVLIHKGKILADGSLEDLRHISSQTDLDDIFVYYINQYTDETELRANEF' A
#
# COMPACT_ATOMS: atom_id res chain seq x y z
N MET A 1 1.01 12.58 -2.67
CA MET A 1 0.14 12.94 -1.53
C MET A 1 0.92 13.72 -0.44
N ARG A 2 1.17 15.02 -0.63
CA ARG A 2 2.26 15.72 0.09
C ARG A 2 1.98 16.03 1.57
N GLU A 3 0.74 16.29 1.95
CA GLU A 3 0.38 16.60 3.34
C GLU A 3 0.48 15.36 4.22
N ALA A 4 0.00 14.21 3.73
CA ALA A 4 0.12 12.94 4.42
C ALA A 4 1.59 12.55 4.61
N GLU A 5 2.43 12.76 3.59
CA GLU A 5 3.86 12.46 3.68
C GLU A 5 4.62 13.36 4.67
N ARG A 6 4.13 14.59 4.90
CA ARG A 6 4.83 15.59 5.72
C ARG A 6 4.32 15.70 7.15
N LEU A 7 3.06 15.37 7.39
CA LEU A 7 2.39 15.65 8.66
C LEU A 7 1.87 14.40 9.37
N ALA A 8 1.69 13.28 8.66
CA ALA A 8 1.15 12.09 9.28
C ALA A 8 2.25 11.25 9.92
N ASP A 9 2.07 10.90 11.20
CA ASP A 9 2.95 9.96 11.90
C ASP A 9 2.70 8.51 11.46
N ARG A 10 1.51 8.24 10.89
CA ARG A 10 1.06 6.91 10.51
C ARG A 10 0.18 6.97 9.27
N ILE A 11 0.32 5.95 8.41
CA ILE A 11 -0.37 5.83 7.14
C ILE A 11 -1.06 4.47 7.10
N VAL A 12 -2.35 4.50 6.78
CA VAL A 12 -3.16 3.30 6.52
C VAL A 12 -3.62 3.34 5.06
N LEU A 13 -3.22 2.33 4.28
CA LEU A 13 -3.62 2.20 2.89
C LEU A 13 -4.87 1.31 2.80
N ILE A 14 -5.95 1.84 2.23
CA ILE A 14 -7.23 1.14 2.11
C ILE A 14 -7.63 1.07 0.64
N HIS A 15 -8.00 -0.12 0.17
CA HIS A 15 -8.56 -0.33 -1.16
C HIS A 15 -9.71 -1.33 -1.12
N LYS A 16 -10.83 -1.00 -1.79
CA LYS A 16 -12.05 -1.83 -1.83
C LYS A 16 -12.53 -2.30 -0.45
N GLY A 17 -12.45 -1.42 0.55
CA GLY A 17 -12.87 -1.70 1.93
C GLY A 17 -11.93 -2.61 2.71
N LYS A 18 -10.74 -2.94 2.19
CA LYS A 18 -9.71 -3.71 2.89
C LYS A 18 -8.49 -2.86 3.17
N ILE A 19 -7.89 -3.07 4.33
CA ILE A 19 -6.59 -2.50 4.68
C ILE A 19 -5.52 -3.31 3.94
N LEU A 20 -4.70 -2.62 3.15
CA LEU A 20 -3.58 -3.21 2.42
C LEU A 20 -2.28 -3.09 3.22
N ALA A 21 -2.10 -1.99 3.93
CA ALA A 21 -0.92 -1.71 4.73
C ALA A 21 -1.23 -0.72 5.85
N ASP A 22 -0.45 -0.79 6.92
CA ASP A 22 -0.57 0.07 8.09
C ASP A 22 0.81 0.21 8.75
N GLY A 23 1.31 1.44 8.86
CA GLY A 23 2.63 1.70 9.43
C GLY A 23 3.08 3.15 9.30
N SER A 24 4.34 3.42 9.64
CA SER A 24 4.95 4.72 9.36
C SER A 24 5.28 4.84 7.87
N LEU A 25 5.46 6.07 7.38
CA LEU A 25 5.90 6.28 6.00
C LEU A 25 7.27 5.62 5.73
N GLU A 26 8.17 5.62 6.70
CA GLU A 26 9.49 4.99 6.60
C GLU A 26 9.38 3.47 6.41
N ASP A 27 8.52 2.80 7.19
CA ASP A 27 8.27 1.37 7.06
C ASP A 27 7.72 1.02 5.67
N LEU A 28 6.75 1.80 5.20
CA LEU A 28 6.14 1.59 3.89
C LEU A 28 7.13 1.79 2.74
N ARG A 29 8.06 2.76 2.86
CA ARG A 29 9.17 2.96 1.91
C ARG A 29 10.13 1.77 1.93
N HIS A 30 10.47 1.28 3.12
CA HIS A 30 11.36 0.13 3.29
C HIS A 30 10.79 -1.14 2.64
N ILE A 31 9.49 -1.40 2.80
CA ILE A 31 8.81 -2.59 2.25
C ILE A 31 8.68 -2.49 0.72
N SER A 32 8.19 -1.36 0.22
CA SER A 32 7.90 -1.18 -1.21
C SER A 32 9.12 -0.83 -2.05
N SER A 33 10.23 -0.41 -1.41
CA SER A 33 11.39 0.21 -2.05
C SER A 33 11.04 1.45 -2.90
N GLN A 34 9.90 2.08 -2.64
CA GLN A 34 9.48 3.30 -3.30
C GLN A 34 9.73 4.52 -2.42
N THR A 35 9.84 5.68 -3.05
CA THR A 35 9.98 6.96 -2.35
C THR A 35 8.61 7.59 -2.20
N ASP A 36 7.91 7.92 -3.28
CA ASP A 36 6.68 8.70 -3.17
C ASP A 36 5.49 7.84 -2.70
N LEU A 37 4.65 8.40 -1.83
CA LEU A 37 3.48 7.68 -1.29
C LEU A 37 2.52 7.17 -2.38
N ASP A 38 2.46 7.86 -3.51
CA ASP A 38 1.65 7.46 -4.66
C ASP A 38 2.18 6.14 -5.27
N ASP A 39 3.49 5.98 -5.40
CA ASP A 39 4.14 4.76 -5.89
C ASP A 39 4.04 3.61 -4.87
N ILE A 40 4.19 3.93 -3.57
CA ILE A 40 3.94 2.98 -2.49
C ILE A 40 2.51 2.42 -2.58
N PHE A 41 1.53 3.29 -2.84
CA PHE A 41 0.14 2.86 -2.99
C PHE A 41 -0.03 1.90 -4.18
N VAL A 42 0.55 2.24 -5.34
CA VAL A 42 0.50 1.38 -6.54
C VAL A 42 1.15 0.01 -6.26
N TYR A 43 2.28 -0.03 -5.54
CA TYR A 43 2.93 -1.28 -5.12
C TYR A 43 1.95 -2.20 -4.38
N TYR A 44 1.24 -1.70 -3.36
CA TYR A 44 0.28 -2.50 -2.59
C TYR A 44 -0.96 -2.90 -3.41
N ILE A 45 -1.41 -2.06 -4.34
CA ILE A 45 -2.53 -2.39 -5.24
C ILE A 45 -2.18 -3.55 -6.16
N ASN A 46 -0.97 -3.56 -6.72
CA ASN A 46 -0.52 -4.63 -7.60
C ASN A 46 -0.46 -5.96 -6.85
N GLN A 47 0.16 -5.98 -5.66
CA GLN A 47 0.20 -7.17 -4.81
C GLN A 47 -1.19 -7.68 -4.43
N TYR A 48 -2.10 -6.78 -4.06
CA TYR A 48 -3.48 -7.15 -3.73
C TYR A 48 -4.25 -7.73 -4.93
N THR A 49 -4.00 -7.20 -6.13
CA THR A 49 -4.64 -7.67 -7.37
C THR A 49 -4.14 -9.07 -7.70
N ASP A 50 -2.82 -9.27 -7.70
CA ASP A 50 -2.19 -10.58 -7.95
C ASP A 50 -2.72 -11.66 -6.99
N GLU A 51 -2.80 -11.35 -5.69
CA GLU A 51 -3.37 -12.26 -4.69
C GLU A 51 -4.84 -12.59 -4.94
N THR A 52 -5.62 -11.59 -5.38
CA THR A 52 -7.05 -11.78 -5.66
C THR A 52 -7.27 -12.65 -6.90
N GLU A 53 -6.45 -12.44 -7.94
CA GLU A 53 -6.49 -13.24 -9.17
C GLU A 53 -6.02 -14.68 -8.93
N LEU A 54 -4.95 -14.89 -8.16
CA LEU A 54 -4.50 -16.22 -7.77
C LEU A 54 -5.62 -16.99 -7.06
N ARG A 55 -6.25 -16.39 -6.04
CA ARG A 55 -7.36 -17.01 -5.31
C ARG A 55 -8.56 -17.31 -6.19
N ALA A 56 -8.83 -16.50 -7.21
CA ALA A 56 -9.95 -16.74 -8.12
C ALA A 56 -9.73 -17.94 -9.06
N ASN A 57 -8.47 -18.25 -9.36
CA ASN A 57 -8.08 -19.34 -10.27
C ASN A 57 -7.82 -20.68 -9.54
N GLU A 58 -7.86 -20.71 -8.21
CA GLU A 58 -7.70 -21.91 -7.37
C GLU A 58 -9.03 -22.65 -7.09
N PHE A 59 -10.16 -22.17 -7.62
CA PHE A 59 -11.50 -22.78 -7.54
C PHE A 59 -12.02 -23.18 -8.93
#